data_AF-A0A9D2KXF4-F1
#
_entry.id   AF-A0A9D2KXF4-F1
#
_cell.length_a   1.000
_cell.length_b   1.000
_cell.length_c   1.000
_cell.angle_alpha   90.00
_cell.angle_beta   90.00
_cell.angle_gamma   90.00
#
_symmetry.space_group_name_H-M   'P 1'
#
loop_
_entity.id
_entity.type
_entity.pdbx_description
1 polymer ?
#
loop_
_entity_poly.entity_id
_entity_poly.type
_entity_poly.pdbx_seq_one_letter_code
_entity_poly.pdbx_strand_id
1 'polypeptide(L)'
;TLKAGEAMNVVPEEATYEGEWADQLAPYLEAAGTDFVQDGQKLTVKGKSVHSKNAPNGINAIVKLADALKEVDQSPALTFLSEAVQHDARGLAIFGELQDDVSGVLTCNAATLAIGADETVIGIDIRYPVTIEKDVIVNHLQAAADKYGLEYEEYDFLRALYVPLETPLVQTLMSVYQEKTGDMREAMVSGGATYARTMENCVAFGAQMPHAEATLHEPNERMALEDIYAAMDIYAEVIYRLATK
;
A
#
# COMPACT_ATOMS: atom_id res chain seq x y z
N THR A 1 -4.79 22.36 -15.14
CA THR A 1 -3.99 21.13 -14.96
C THR A 1 -3.80 20.88 -13.49
N LEU A 2 -3.98 19.65 -13.02
CA LEU A 2 -3.84 19.28 -11.61
C LEU A 2 -2.82 18.15 -11.50
N LYS A 3 -1.94 18.22 -10.50
CA LYS A 3 -1.00 17.14 -10.15
C LYS A 3 -0.96 17.00 -8.63
N ALA A 4 -1.19 15.79 -8.14
CA ALA A 4 -1.16 15.48 -6.72
C ALA A 4 -0.58 14.08 -6.47
N GLY A 5 0.07 13.91 -5.32
CA GLY A 5 0.77 12.68 -4.96
C GLY A 5 2.17 12.57 -5.58
N GLU A 6 3.11 12.01 -4.82
CA GLU A 6 4.52 11.88 -5.23
C GLU A 6 4.98 10.43 -5.38
N ALA A 7 4.38 9.50 -4.62
CA ALA A 7 4.79 8.11 -4.57
C ALA A 7 3.59 7.16 -4.47
N MET A 8 3.63 6.05 -5.21
CA MET A 8 2.53 5.07 -5.25
C MET A 8 2.26 4.43 -3.87
N ASN A 9 3.28 4.21 -3.06
CA ASN A 9 3.21 3.51 -1.78
C ASN A 9 2.93 4.42 -0.57
N VAL A 10 2.51 5.66 -0.80
CA VAL A 10 2.18 6.64 0.25
C VAL A 10 0.75 7.16 0.06
N VAL A 11 -0.01 7.29 1.15
CA VAL A 11 -1.29 8.02 1.14
C VAL A 11 -0.99 9.52 1.05
N PRO A 12 -1.48 10.24 0.04
CA PRO A 12 -1.20 11.67 -0.11
C PRO A 12 -1.81 12.47 1.04
N GLU A 13 -0.95 13.15 1.80
CA GLU A 13 -1.37 14.10 2.85
C GLU A 13 -1.74 15.48 2.32
N GLU A 14 -1.38 15.78 1.09
CA GLU A 14 -1.74 17.05 0.46
C GLU A 14 -2.15 16.83 -0.99
N ALA A 15 -3.17 17.57 -1.41
CA ALA A 15 -3.58 17.68 -2.81
C ALA A 15 -3.92 19.14 -3.09
N THR A 16 -3.31 19.70 -4.14
CA THR A 16 -3.46 21.12 -4.46
C THR A 16 -4.15 21.28 -5.81
N TYR A 17 -5.19 22.10 -5.82
CA TYR A 17 -5.79 22.67 -7.01
C TYR A 17 -5.36 24.12 -7.15
N GLU A 18 -5.00 24.55 -8.36
CA GLU A 18 -4.71 25.94 -8.66
C GLU A 18 -5.51 26.35 -9.91
N GLY A 19 -6.49 27.25 -9.73
CA GLY A 19 -7.37 27.66 -10.82
C GLY A 19 -8.57 28.48 -10.37
N GLU A 20 -9.41 28.84 -11.33
CA GLU A 20 -10.54 29.76 -11.15
C GLU A 20 -11.65 29.23 -10.23
N TRP A 21 -11.68 27.93 -9.97
CA TRP A 21 -12.68 27.32 -9.09
C TRP A 21 -12.31 27.36 -7.60
N ALA A 22 -11.12 27.83 -7.21
CA ALA A 22 -10.68 27.77 -5.81
C ALA A 22 -11.72 28.33 -4.82
N ASP A 23 -12.28 29.51 -5.11
CA ASP A 23 -13.33 30.14 -4.29
C ASP A 23 -14.65 29.35 -4.29
N GLN A 24 -14.95 28.63 -5.38
CA GLN A 24 -16.14 27.78 -5.49
C GLN A 24 -15.98 26.47 -4.71
N LEU A 25 -14.76 25.96 -4.57
CA LEU A 25 -14.46 24.71 -3.87
C LEU A 25 -14.48 24.86 -2.35
N ALA A 26 -14.06 26.02 -1.83
CA ALA A 26 -13.95 26.25 -0.39
C ALA A 26 -15.25 25.92 0.39
N PRO A 27 -16.45 26.37 -0.02
CA PRO A 27 -17.69 26.03 0.67
C PRO A 27 -17.99 24.52 0.73
N TYR A 28 -17.65 23.75 -0.31
CA TYR A 28 -17.85 22.30 -0.31
C TYR A 28 -16.91 21.60 0.68
N LEU A 29 -15.65 22.05 0.74
CA LEU A 29 -14.66 21.53 1.68
C LEU A 29 -15.01 21.88 3.13
N GLU A 30 -15.49 23.10 3.39
CA GLU A 30 -16.01 23.52 4.69
C GLU A 30 -17.21 22.68 5.12
N ALA A 31 -18.20 22.49 4.23
CA ALA A 31 -19.38 21.68 4.50
C ALA A 31 -19.04 20.21 4.79
N ALA A 32 -18.00 19.68 4.16
CA ALA A 32 -17.48 18.34 4.39
C ALA A 32 -16.57 18.23 5.64
N GLY A 33 -16.27 19.33 6.33
CA GLY A 33 -15.34 19.36 7.46
C GLY A 33 -13.91 18.96 7.06
N THR A 34 -13.51 19.27 5.83
CA THR A 34 -12.16 18.98 5.32
C THR A 34 -11.23 20.14 5.62
N ASP A 35 -10.07 19.85 6.22
CA ASP A 35 -9.02 20.85 6.43
C ASP A 35 -8.39 21.25 5.09
N PHE A 36 -8.29 22.55 4.83
CA PHE A 36 -7.63 23.11 3.65
C PHE A 36 -7.00 24.47 3.95
N VAL A 37 -6.07 24.88 3.08
CA VAL A 37 -5.49 26.22 3.05
C VAL A 37 -5.72 26.81 1.67
N GLN A 38 -6.13 28.07 1.62
CA GLN A 38 -6.30 28.81 0.36
C GLN A 38 -5.42 30.05 0.34
N ASP A 39 -4.71 30.27 -0.77
CA ASP A 39 -3.93 31.47 -1.09
C ASP A 39 -4.29 31.91 -2.52
N GLY A 40 -5.18 32.89 -2.63
CA GLY A 40 -5.75 33.32 -3.91
C GLY A 40 -6.45 32.16 -4.64
N GLN A 41 -5.98 31.83 -5.84
CA GLN A 41 -6.51 30.73 -6.66
C GLN A 41 -5.90 29.36 -6.34
N LYS A 42 -4.99 29.29 -5.37
CA LYS A 42 -4.37 28.04 -4.95
C LYS A 42 -5.08 27.53 -3.71
N LEU A 43 -5.63 26.33 -3.79
CA LEU A 43 -6.31 25.64 -2.71
C LEU A 43 -5.64 24.29 -2.46
N THR A 44 -5.18 24.07 -1.23
CA THR A 44 -4.50 22.84 -0.81
C THR A 44 -5.32 22.14 0.27
N VAL A 45 -5.86 20.98 -0.06
CA VAL A 45 -6.55 20.07 0.87
C VAL A 45 -5.51 19.32 1.69
N LYS A 46 -5.78 19.17 3.00
CA LYS A 46 -4.95 18.42 3.94
C LYS A 46 -5.56 17.05 4.26
N GLY A 47 -4.68 16.08 4.40
CA GLY A 47 -4.94 14.69 4.74
C GLY A 47 -3.99 14.22 5.83
N LYS A 48 -3.69 12.91 5.83
CA LYS A 48 -2.79 12.29 6.79
C LYS A 48 -2.00 11.19 6.12
N SER A 49 -0.69 11.39 6.00
CA SER A 49 0.21 10.46 5.33
C SER A 49 0.41 9.21 6.19
N VAL A 50 0.30 8.07 5.52
CA VAL A 50 0.67 6.74 6.02
C VAL A 50 1.16 5.93 4.83
N HIS A 51 1.92 4.87 5.09
CA HIS A 51 2.25 3.89 4.05
C HIS A 51 0.97 3.23 3.52
N SER A 52 0.84 3.02 2.22
CA SER A 52 -0.42 2.57 1.56
C SER A 52 -0.97 1.24 2.09
N LYS A 53 -0.11 0.33 2.59
CA LYS A 53 -0.54 -0.88 3.31
C LYS A 53 -1.45 -0.61 4.52
N ASN A 54 -1.34 0.58 5.08
CA ASN A 54 -2.08 1.04 6.25
C ASN A 54 -3.07 2.15 5.85
N ALA A 55 -3.46 2.24 4.58
CA ALA A 55 -4.27 3.35 4.06
C ALA A 55 -5.53 3.67 4.89
N PRO A 56 -6.25 2.68 5.47
CA PRO A 56 -7.37 2.96 6.38
C PRO A 56 -7.05 3.79 7.64
N ASN A 57 -5.77 3.89 8.02
CA ASN A 57 -5.30 4.73 9.13
C ASN A 57 -4.89 6.15 8.71
N GLY A 58 -4.90 6.42 7.40
CA GLY A 58 -4.61 7.71 6.77
C GLY A 58 -5.87 8.47 6.41
N ILE A 59 -5.67 9.62 5.76
CA ILE A 59 -6.74 10.44 5.18
C ILE A 59 -6.23 10.87 3.81
N ASN A 60 -6.87 10.40 2.75
CA ASN A 60 -6.41 10.63 1.38
C ASN A 60 -6.85 12.01 0.87
N ALA A 61 -5.90 12.94 0.73
CA ALA A 61 -6.18 14.30 0.29
C ALA A 61 -6.67 14.37 -1.17
N ILE A 62 -6.27 13.44 -2.04
CA ILE A 62 -6.69 13.40 -3.44
C ILE A 62 -8.19 13.09 -3.53
N VAL A 63 -8.68 12.08 -2.82
CA VAL A 63 -10.11 11.72 -2.84
C VAL A 63 -10.97 12.87 -2.30
N LYS A 64 -10.54 13.50 -1.20
CA LYS A 64 -11.23 14.68 -0.65
C LYS A 64 -11.28 15.86 -1.62
N LEU A 65 -10.17 16.14 -2.31
CA LEU A 65 -10.14 17.18 -3.33
C LEU A 65 -11.03 16.81 -4.52
N ALA A 66 -11.07 15.53 -4.91
CA ALA A 66 -11.91 15.04 -6.00
C ALA A 66 -13.41 15.20 -5.69
N ASP A 67 -13.85 14.97 -4.44
CA ASP A 67 -15.23 15.21 -4.03
C ASP A 67 -15.64 16.68 -4.22
N ALA A 68 -14.79 17.62 -3.82
CA ALA A 68 -15.08 19.04 -4.00
C ALA A 68 -15.05 19.44 -5.48
N LEU A 69 -14.05 18.97 -6.24
CA LEU A 69 -13.92 19.28 -7.66
C LEU A 69 -15.06 18.72 -8.51
N LYS A 70 -15.61 17.57 -8.14
CA LYS A 70 -16.73 16.93 -8.86
C LYS A 70 -17.98 17.82 -8.95
N GLU A 71 -18.16 18.72 -7.99
CA GLU A 71 -19.29 19.66 -7.96
C GLU A 71 -19.21 20.73 -9.06
N VAL A 72 -18.01 21.00 -9.58
CA VAL A 72 -17.77 21.98 -10.66
C VAL A 72 -17.28 21.35 -11.97
N ASP A 73 -16.66 20.16 -11.91
CA ASP A 73 -16.20 19.38 -13.05
C ASP A 73 -16.50 17.88 -12.85
N GLN A 74 -17.44 17.35 -13.63
CA GLN A 74 -17.81 15.94 -13.59
C GLN A 74 -16.96 15.07 -14.54
N SER A 75 -15.68 15.39 -14.68
CA SER A 75 -14.78 14.58 -15.49
C SER A 75 -14.72 13.11 -14.97
N PRO A 76 -14.51 12.14 -15.87
CA PRO A 76 -14.44 10.72 -15.51
C PRO A 76 -13.57 10.39 -14.29
N ALA A 77 -12.38 10.99 -14.21
CA ALA A 77 -11.43 10.73 -13.15
C ALA A 77 -11.90 11.20 -11.78
N LEU A 78 -12.46 12.43 -11.70
CA LEU A 78 -12.98 12.98 -10.45
C LEU A 78 -14.19 12.19 -9.97
N THR A 79 -15.06 11.80 -10.90
CA THR A 79 -16.26 11.00 -10.60
C THR A 79 -15.86 9.60 -10.13
N PHE A 80 -14.89 8.95 -10.76
CA PHE A 80 -14.37 7.64 -10.34
C PHE A 80 -13.74 7.69 -8.95
N LEU A 81 -12.91 8.70 -8.66
CA LEU A 81 -12.30 8.87 -7.33
C LEU A 81 -13.36 9.06 -6.24
N SER A 82 -14.34 9.93 -6.50
CA SER A 82 -15.40 10.26 -5.55
C SER A 82 -16.39 9.10 -5.32
N GLU A 83 -16.79 8.39 -6.37
CA GLU A 83 -17.88 7.41 -6.29
C GLU A 83 -17.42 5.95 -6.19
N ALA A 84 -16.27 5.60 -6.78
CA ALA A 84 -15.79 4.22 -6.82
C ALA A 84 -14.64 3.98 -5.83
N VAL A 85 -13.64 4.87 -5.78
CA VAL A 85 -12.51 4.70 -4.84
C VAL A 85 -12.92 5.06 -3.41
N GLN A 86 -13.62 6.18 -3.22
CA GLN A 86 -14.14 6.65 -1.94
C GLN A 86 -13.08 6.77 -0.82
N HIS A 87 -13.54 7.00 0.40
CA HIS A 87 -12.68 7.28 1.57
C HIS A 87 -12.37 6.07 2.43
N ASP A 88 -12.99 4.91 2.17
CA ASP A 88 -12.85 3.72 3.02
C ASP A 88 -11.45 3.10 2.94
N ALA A 89 -10.66 3.47 1.93
CA ALA A 89 -9.30 2.98 1.66
C ALA A 89 -9.21 1.45 1.51
N ARG A 90 -10.33 0.80 1.19
CA ARG A 90 -10.48 -0.63 0.89
C ARG A 90 -11.14 -0.84 -0.47
N GLY A 91 -11.62 0.22 -1.14
CA GLY A 91 -12.29 0.14 -2.43
C GLY A 91 -13.57 -0.69 -2.38
N LEU A 92 -14.34 -0.56 -1.29
CA LEU A 92 -15.53 -1.40 -1.06
C LEU A 92 -16.55 -1.31 -2.20
N ALA A 93 -16.69 -0.14 -2.85
CA ALA A 93 -17.58 0.03 -3.99
C ALA A 93 -17.09 -0.67 -5.27
N ILE A 94 -15.80 -0.99 -5.37
CA ILE A 94 -15.18 -1.69 -6.50
C ILE A 94 -15.14 -3.20 -6.24
N PHE A 95 -14.71 -3.61 -5.05
CA PHE A 95 -14.35 -4.99 -4.75
C PHE A 95 -15.33 -5.72 -3.81
N GLY A 96 -16.18 -4.98 -3.10
CA GLY A 96 -16.80 -5.49 -1.88
C GLY A 96 -15.79 -5.67 -0.75
N GLU A 97 -16.19 -6.40 0.30
CA GLU A 97 -15.29 -6.71 1.41
C GLU A 97 -14.43 -7.94 1.06
N LEU A 98 -13.12 -7.72 0.88
CA LEU A 98 -12.14 -8.78 0.62
C LEU A 98 -11.12 -8.85 1.76
N GLN A 99 -11.01 -10.02 2.38
CA GLN A 99 -10.07 -10.29 3.47
C GLN A 99 -9.70 -11.77 3.54
N ASP A 100 -8.54 -12.08 4.13
CA ASP A 100 -8.21 -13.42 4.63
C ASP A 100 -7.53 -13.38 6.01
N ASP A 101 -7.44 -14.53 6.66
CA ASP A 101 -6.89 -14.64 8.03
C ASP A 101 -5.37 -14.43 8.08
N VAL A 102 -4.68 -14.52 6.94
CA VAL A 102 -3.22 -14.58 6.85
C VAL A 102 -2.60 -13.21 6.60
N SER A 103 -3.18 -12.47 5.65
CA SER A 103 -2.68 -11.21 5.10
C SER A 103 -3.63 -10.05 5.33
N GLY A 104 -4.84 -10.33 5.80
CA GLY A 104 -5.79 -9.34 6.27
C GLY A 104 -6.67 -8.78 5.16
N VAL A 105 -7.11 -7.54 5.37
CA VAL A 105 -8.08 -6.85 4.51
C VAL A 105 -7.38 -6.18 3.34
N LEU A 106 -8.04 -6.15 2.17
CA LEU A 106 -7.60 -5.36 1.02
C LEU A 106 -7.48 -3.87 1.37
N THR A 107 -6.40 -3.23 0.92
CA THR A 107 -6.27 -1.77 0.95
C THR A 107 -6.18 -1.22 -0.47
N CYS A 108 -6.86 -0.10 -0.71
CA CYS A 108 -6.90 0.62 -1.99
C CYS A 108 -6.57 2.10 -1.74
N ASN A 109 -5.50 2.60 -2.35
CA ASN A 109 -5.02 3.96 -2.18
C ASN A 109 -4.91 4.67 -3.54
N ALA A 110 -5.70 5.72 -3.76
CA ALA A 110 -5.44 6.68 -4.84
C ALA A 110 -4.19 7.50 -4.50
N ALA A 111 -3.05 7.05 -5.00
CA ALA A 111 -1.73 7.54 -4.62
C ALA A 111 -1.31 8.77 -5.41
N THR A 112 -1.71 8.86 -6.68
CA THR A 112 -1.41 9.99 -7.55
C THR A 112 -2.59 10.35 -8.44
N LEU A 113 -2.66 11.61 -8.82
CA LEU A 113 -3.61 12.14 -9.78
C LEU A 113 -2.92 13.17 -10.66
N ALA A 114 -2.99 12.99 -11.97
CA ALA A 114 -2.55 13.96 -12.96
C ALA A 114 -3.69 14.23 -13.95
N ILE A 115 -4.14 15.48 -14.05
CA ILE A 115 -5.13 15.94 -15.04
C ILE A 115 -4.44 16.99 -15.92
N GLY A 116 -4.08 16.56 -17.13
CA GLY A 116 -3.46 17.37 -18.19
C GLY A 116 -4.47 17.84 -19.24
N ALA A 117 -3.99 18.52 -20.27
CA ALA A 117 -4.81 18.87 -21.44
C ALA A 117 -5.04 17.65 -22.35
N ASP A 118 -4.04 16.78 -22.47
CA ASP A 118 -4.05 15.64 -23.40
C ASP A 118 -4.33 14.30 -22.70
N GLU A 119 -3.97 14.18 -21.41
CA GLU A 119 -4.08 12.93 -20.65
C GLU A 119 -4.57 13.18 -19.22
N THR A 120 -5.27 12.18 -18.67
CA THR A 120 -5.63 12.11 -17.25
C THR A 120 -5.27 10.73 -16.72
N VAL A 121 -4.51 10.69 -15.63
CA VAL A 121 -3.98 9.45 -15.04
C VAL A 121 -4.26 9.44 -13.54
N ILE A 122 -4.79 8.33 -13.06
CA ILE A 122 -4.96 8.02 -11.63
C ILE A 122 -4.01 6.87 -11.28
N GLY A 123 -3.08 7.09 -10.38
CA GLY A 123 -2.27 6.02 -9.81
C GLY A 123 -2.94 5.43 -8.59
N ILE A 124 -3.19 4.12 -8.59
CA ILE A 124 -3.78 3.39 -7.46
C ILE A 124 -2.81 2.32 -6.98
N ASP A 125 -2.48 2.31 -5.69
CA ASP A 125 -1.78 1.19 -5.02
C ASP A 125 -2.80 0.29 -4.34
N ILE A 126 -2.79 -0.99 -4.72
CA ILE A 126 -3.70 -1.99 -4.17
C ILE A 126 -2.89 -3.12 -3.56
N ARG A 127 -3.26 -3.48 -2.34
CA ARG A 127 -2.74 -4.67 -1.66
C ARG A 127 -3.91 -5.53 -1.29
N TYR A 128 -3.95 -6.72 -1.86
CA TYR A 128 -5.08 -7.63 -1.73
C TYR A 128 -4.66 -8.94 -1.03
N PRO A 129 -5.62 -9.70 -0.48
CA PRO A 129 -5.30 -10.88 0.31
C PRO A 129 -4.60 -11.97 -0.52
N VAL A 130 -3.64 -12.66 0.07
CA VAL A 130 -2.78 -13.64 -0.65
C VAL A 130 -3.55 -14.84 -1.19
N THR A 131 -4.74 -15.09 -0.65
CA THR A 131 -5.66 -16.15 -1.09
C THR A 131 -6.54 -15.75 -2.28
N ILE A 132 -6.50 -14.50 -2.72
CA ILE A 132 -7.29 -13.99 -3.84
C ILE A 132 -6.44 -14.01 -5.12
N GLU A 133 -6.99 -14.62 -6.17
CA GLU A 133 -6.36 -14.61 -7.48
C GLU A 133 -6.33 -13.20 -8.08
N LYS A 134 -5.20 -12.84 -8.69
CA LYS A 134 -4.98 -11.52 -9.31
C LYS A 134 -6.12 -11.14 -10.27
N ASP A 135 -6.54 -12.09 -11.11
CA ASP A 135 -7.55 -11.85 -12.14
C ASP A 135 -8.89 -11.39 -11.57
N VAL A 136 -9.24 -11.78 -10.33
CA VAL A 136 -10.44 -11.28 -9.65
C VAL A 136 -10.33 -9.77 -9.41
N ILE A 137 -9.18 -9.31 -8.94
CA ILE A 137 -8.92 -7.89 -8.67
C ILE A 137 -8.90 -7.09 -9.98
N VAL A 138 -8.20 -7.59 -10.99
CA VAL A 138 -8.10 -6.94 -12.31
C VAL A 138 -9.47 -6.82 -12.98
N ASN A 139 -10.28 -7.87 -12.95
CA ASN A 139 -11.62 -7.84 -13.56
C ASN A 139 -12.54 -6.83 -12.86
N HIS A 140 -12.49 -6.73 -11.53
CA HIS A 140 -13.26 -5.72 -10.79
C HIS A 140 -12.79 -4.29 -11.10
N LEU A 141 -11.48 -4.06 -11.17
CA LEU A 141 -10.92 -2.76 -11.55
C LEU A 141 -11.30 -2.34 -12.96
N GLN A 142 -11.14 -3.24 -13.94
CA GLN A 142 -11.51 -2.97 -15.32
C GLN A 142 -12.99 -2.62 -15.42
N ALA A 143 -13.88 -3.43 -14.83
CA ALA A 143 -15.31 -3.17 -14.85
C ALA A 143 -15.68 -1.83 -14.16
N ALA A 144 -14.99 -1.48 -13.07
CA ALA A 144 -15.17 -0.19 -12.42
C ALA A 144 -14.68 0.96 -13.29
N ALA A 145 -13.49 0.87 -13.90
CA ALA A 145 -12.94 1.89 -14.79
C ALA A 145 -13.83 2.10 -16.02
N ASP A 146 -14.26 1.02 -16.68
CA ASP A 146 -15.11 1.03 -17.87
C ASP A 146 -16.43 1.77 -17.62
N LYS A 147 -17.02 1.63 -16.42
CA LYS A 147 -18.26 2.32 -16.04
C LYS A 147 -18.12 3.85 -16.09
N TYR A 148 -16.92 4.38 -15.87
CA TYR A 148 -16.63 5.80 -15.91
C TYR A 148 -15.98 6.23 -17.24
N GLY A 149 -15.77 5.31 -18.18
CA GLY A 149 -15.06 5.60 -19.44
C GLY A 149 -13.55 5.77 -19.25
N LEU A 150 -12.99 5.16 -18.20
CA LEU A 150 -11.56 5.09 -17.95
C LEU A 150 -11.01 3.74 -18.45
N GLU A 151 -9.73 3.71 -18.79
CA GLU A 151 -9.01 2.48 -19.15
C GLU A 151 -8.11 2.06 -17.98
N TYR A 152 -8.16 0.78 -17.62
CA TYR A 152 -7.20 0.19 -16.69
C TYR A 152 -5.90 -0.16 -17.42
N GLU A 153 -4.78 0.24 -16.84
CA GLU A 153 -3.44 -0.14 -17.28
C GLU A 153 -2.65 -0.70 -16.09
N GLU A 154 -2.03 -1.86 -16.28
CA GLU A 154 -1.11 -2.42 -15.28
C GLU A 154 0.25 -1.76 -15.38
N TYR A 155 0.56 -0.89 -14.41
CA TYR A 155 1.87 -0.25 -14.31
C TYR A 155 2.94 -1.17 -13.69
N ASP A 156 2.63 -1.79 -12.56
CA ASP A 156 3.51 -2.72 -11.85
C ASP A 156 2.67 -3.77 -11.12
N PHE A 157 3.22 -4.98 -11.00
CA PHE A 157 2.60 -6.07 -10.27
C PHE A 157 3.64 -6.93 -9.56
N LEU A 158 3.50 -7.02 -8.24
CA LEU A 158 4.33 -7.87 -7.41
C LEU A 158 3.49 -9.00 -6.80
N ARG A 159 3.62 -10.21 -7.37
CA ARG A 159 2.91 -11.41 -6.90
C ARG A 159 3.10 -11.61 -5.40
N ALA A 160 2.00 -11.92 -4.72
CA ALA A 160 2.05 -12.39 -3.34
C ALA A 160 2.82 -13.72 -3.25
N LEU A 161 3.50 -13.93 -2.13
CA LEU A 161 4.10 -15.21 -1.81
C LEU A 161 3.61 -15.63 -0.44
N TYR A 162 2.97 -16.79 -0.40
CA TYR A 162 2.59 -17.46 0.82
C TYR A 162 3.16 -18.88 0.79
N VAL A 163 3.91 -19.23 1.83
CA VAL A 163 4.45 -20.57 2.04
C VAL A 163 3.81 -21.13 3.31
N PRO A 164 3.09 -22.26 3.25
CA PRO A 164 2.46 -22.84 4.44
C PRO A 164 3.46 -23.13 5.56
N LEU A 165 3.02 -22.97 6.80
CA LEU A 165 3.86 -23.13 7.99
C LEU A 165 4.37 -24.55 8.16
N GLU A 166 3.60 -25.52 7.65
CA GLU A 166 3.81 -26.96 7.76
C GLU A 166 4.85 -27.47 6.74
N THR A 167 5.32 -26.60 5.84
CA THR A 167 6.34 -26.98 4.87
C THR A 167 7.65 -27.35 5.58
N PRO A 168 8.40 -28.35 5.07
CA PRO A 168 9.70 -28.72 5.65
C PRO A 168 10.68 -27.55 5.73
N LEU A 169 10.60 -26.62 4.77
CA LEU A 169 11.37 -25.38 4.76
C LEU A 169 11.05 -24.53 5.99
N VAL A 170 9.80 -24.10 6.15
CA VAL A 170 9.40 -23.20 7.25
C VAL A 170 9.63 -23.86 8.60
N GLN A 171 9.25 -25.13 8.76
CA GLN A 171 9.48 -25.87 10.00
C GLN A 171 10.97 -25.95 10.38
N THR A 172 11.86 -26.20 9.41
CA THR A 172 13.31 -26.26 9.68
C THR A 172 13.84 -24.89 10.09
N LEU A 173 13.48 -23.83 9.37
CA LEU A 173 13.90 -22.46 9.69
C LEU A 173 13.45 -22.03 11.10
N MET A 174 12.17 -22.26 11.41
CA MET A 174 11.60 -21.92 12.71
C MET A 174 12.22 -22.75 13.84
N SER A 175 12.47 -24.05 13.64
CA SER A 175 13.15 -24.86 14.65
C SER A 175 14.55 -24.33 14.99
N VAL A 176 15.33 -23.94 13.97
CA VAL A 176 16.68 -23.42 14.18
C VAL A 176 16.63 -22.07 14.90
N TYR A 177 15.73 -21.17 14.47
CA TYR A 177 15.52 -19.89 15.14
C TYR A 177 15.21 -20.09 16.63
N GLN A 178 14.21 -20.93 16.93
CA GLN A 178 13.75 -21.18 18.30
C GLN A 178 14.85 -21.83 19.16
N GLU A 179 15.58 -22.81 18.62
CA GLU A 179 16.69 -23.47 19.34
C GLU A 179 17.86 -22.51 19.64
N LYS A 180 18.20 -21.64 18.69
CA LYS A 180 19.36 -20.72 18.82
C LYS A 180 19.06 -19.50 19.67
N THR A 181 17.80 -19.03 19.67
CA THR A 181 17.40 -17.79 20.35
C THR A 181 16.61 -18.01 21.63
N GLY A 182 15.95 -19.16 21.78
CA GLY A 182 14.95 -19.41 22.83
C GLY A 182 13.63 -18.66 22.62
N ASP A 183 13.47 -17.92 21.53
CA ASP A 183 12.26 -17.18 21.22
C ASP A 183 11.24 -18.05 20.48
N MET A 184 10.12 -18.31 21.13
CA MET A 184 9.07 -19.21 20.65
C MET A 184 8.00 -18.53 19.79
N ARG A 185 8.24 -17.32 19.30
CA ARG A 185 7.33 -16.64 18.36
C ARG A 185 7.10 -17.46 17.09
N GLU A 186 5.91 -17.28 16.53
CA GLU A 186 5.50 -17.87 15.26
C GLU A 186 6.03 -17.07 14.07
N ALA A 187 6.10 -17.70 12.91
CA ALA A 187 6.39 -17.00 11.66
C ALA A 187 5.27 -15.99 11.35
N MET A 188 5.64 -14.87 10.72
CA MET A 188 4.72 -13.78 10.42
C MET A 188 4.71 -13.45 8.93
N VAL A 189 3.59 -12.92 8.45
CA VAL A 189 3.47 -12.34 7.11
C VAL A 189 3.95 -10.89 7.17
N SER A 190 4.72 -10.48 6.16
CA SER A 190 5.22 -9.10 6.03
C SER A 190 4.74 -8.47 4.72
N GLY A 191 4.39 -7.19 4.79
CA GLY A 191 4.08 -6.37 3.62
C GLY A 191 5.31 -5.84 2.87
N GLY A 192 6.52 -6.20 3.31
CA GLY A 192 7.77 -5.87 2.62
C GLY A 192 7.98 -6.71 1.37
N ALA A 193 8.63 -6.11 0.35
CA ALA A 193 9.10 -6.83 -0.81
C ALA A 193 10.48 -7.43 -0.53
N THR A 194 10.67 -8.72 -0.82
CA THR A 194 11.97 -9.39 -0.74
C THR A 194 12.16 -10.29 -1.96
N TYR A 195 13.40 -10.72 -2.21
CA TYR A 195 13.70 -11.67 -3.27
C TYR A 195 12.99 -13.01 -3.12
N ALA A 196 12.41 -13.33 -1.96
CA ALA A 196 11.64 -14.55 -1.76
C ALA A 196 10.55 -14.71 -2.83
N ARG A 197 9.94 -13.60 -3.26
CA ARG A 197 8.86 -13.57 -4.29
C ARG A 197 9.28 -14.09 -5.66
N THR A 198 10.58 -14.28 -5.92
CA THR A 198 11.08 -14.84 -7.18
C THR A 198 10.88 -16.34 -7.31
N MET A 199 10.56 -17.05 -6.21
CA MET A 199 10.44 -18.51 -6.17
C MET A 199 9.26 -18.94 -5.27
N GLU A 200 8.56 -20.00 -5.65
CA GLU A 200 7.34 -20.44 -4.94
C GLU A 200 7.59 -21.02 -3.55
N ASN A 201 8.77 -21.59 -3.32
CA ASN A 201 9.15 -22.20 -2.05
C ASN A 201 10.34 -21.48 -1.44
N CYS A 202 10.19 -20.17 -1.25
CA CYS A 202 11.20 -19.30 -0.67
C CYS A 202 10.55 -18.40 0.38
N VAL A 203 11.29 -18.03 1.42
CA VAL A 203 10.80 -17.13 2.48
C VAL A 203 11.90 -16.14 2.85
N ALA A 204 11.51 -14.97 3.34
CA ALA A 204 12.43 -14.09 4.05
C ALA A 204 12.66 -14.64 5.46
N PHE A 205 13.90 -14.66 5.92
CA PHE A 205 14.26 -15.21 7.23
C PHE A 205 15.37 -14.39 7.89
N GLY A 206 15.07 -13.76 9.02
CA GLY A 206 15.94 -12.77 9.66
C GLY A 206 16.08 -11.48 8.82
N ALA A 207 17.12 -10.67 9.01
CA ALA A 207 18.18 -10.74 10.04
C ALA A 207 17.85 -9.90 11.30
N GLN A 208 16.76 -9.15 11.27
CA GLN A 208 16.38 -8.27 12.37
C GLN A 208 15.86 -9.09 13.54
N MET A 209 16.58 -9.05 14.66
CA MET A 209 16.14 -9.67 15.90
C MET A 209 14.99 -8.87 16.53
N PRO A 210 14.09 -9.50 17.30
CA PRO A 210 12.89 -8.78 17.75
C PRO A 210 13.14 -7.69 18.79
N HIS A 211 14.28 -7.72 19.49
CA HIS A 211 14.70 -6.63 20.38
C HIS A 211 15.41 -5.49 19.64
N ALA A 212 15.81 -5.71 18.38
CA ALA A 212 16.59 -4.75 17.62
C ALA A 212 15.73 -3.60 17.08
N GLU A 213 16.24 -2.38 17.21
CA GLU A 213 15.64 -1.18 16.65
C GLU A 213 15.58 -1.27 15.11
N ALA A 214 14.40 -1.05 14.54
CA ALA A 214 14.20 -1.05 13.10
C ALA A 214 14.67 0.29 12.52
N THR A 215 15.88 0.34 11.96
CA THR A 215 16.44 1.58 11.35
C THR A 215 16.57 1.50 9.83
N LEU A 216 15.99 0.46 9.20
CA LEU A 216 16.09 0.24 7.75
C LEU A 216 15.47 1.41 6.98
N HIS A 217 16.19 1.96 6.02
CA HIS A 217 15.77 3.11 5.21
C HIS A 217 15.60 4.43 5.99
N GLU A 218 16.17 4.52 7.19
CA GLU A 218 16.20 5.75 8.00
C GLU A 218 17.63 6.33 8.09
N PRO A 219 17.78 7.64 8.39
CA PRO A 219 19.10 8.22 8.65
C PRO A 219 19.82 7.51 9.80
N ASN A 220 21.11 7.20 9.60
CA ASN A 220 21.94 6.44 10.55
C ASN A 220 21.48 4.97 10.76
N GLU A 221 21.00 4.33 9.69
CA GLU A 221 20.77 2.88 9.61
C GLU A 221 21.97 2.09 10.17
N ARG A 222 21.69 1.17 11.09
CA ARG A 222 22.70 0.40 11.81
C ARG A 222 22.17 -0.94 12.30
N MET A 223 23.08 -1.87 12.56
CA MET A 223 22.80 -3.16 13.20
C MET A 223 23.84 -3.44 14.27
N ALA A 224 23.42 -4.00 15.41
CA ALA A 224 24.35 -4.37 16.48
C ALA A 224 25.25 -5.54 16.03
N LEU A 225 26.54 -5.48 16.37
CA LEU A 225 27.48 -6.55 16.00
C LEU A 225 27.07 -7.91 16.59
N GLU A 226 26.51 -7.91 17.80
CA GLU A 226 25.98 -9.12 18.44
C GLU A 226 24.83 -9.75 17.65
N ASP A 227 23.91 -8.95 17.09
CA ASP A 227 22.82 -9.45 16.24
C ASP A 227 23.36 -10.00 14.92
N ILE A 228 24.41 -9.38 14.36
CA ILE A 228 25.09 -9.90 13.16
C ILE A 228 25.67 -11.28 13.44
N TYR A 229 26.40 -11.45 14.55
CA TYR A 229 26.98 -12.74 14.91
C TYR A 229 25.91 -13.80 15.22
N ALA A 230 24.82 -13.43 15.89
CA ALA A 230 23.70 -14.32 16.14
C ALA A 230 23.02 -14.76 14.84
N ALA A 231 22.78 -13.83 13.90
CA ALA A 231 22.23 -14.15 12.59
C ALA A 231 23.16 -15.08 11.80
N MET A 232 24.48 -14.86 11.84
CA MET A 232 25.46 -15.76 11.20
C MET A 232 25.38 -17.20 11.74
N ASP A 233 25.29 -17.37 13.06
CA ASP A 233 25.18 -18.70 13.68
C ASP A 233 23.86 -19.41 13.29
N ILE A 234 22.74 -18.66 13.27
CA ILE A 234 21.44 -19.17 12.81
C ILE A 234 21.52 -19.59 11.34
N TYR A 235 22.09 -18.75 10.47
CA TYR A 235 22.19 -19.05 9.03
C TYR A 235 23.09 -20.25 8.75
N ALA A 236 24.22 -20.38 9.46
CA ALA A 236 25.09 -21.54 9.32
C ALA A 236 24.35 -22.85 9.64
N GLU A 237 23.60 -22.88 10.75
CA GLU A 237 22.82 -24.05 11.16
C GLU A 237 21.66 -24.35 10.18
N VAL A 238 20.96 -23.32 9.71
CA VAL A 238 19.91 -23.47 8.70
C VAL A 238 20.45 -24.08 7.42
N ILE A 239 21.54 -23.53 6.88
CA ILE A 239 22.14 -24.02 5.64
C ILE A 239 22.59 -25.47 5.80
N TYR A 240 23.23 -25.80 6.94
CA TYR A 240 23.59 -27.17 7.25
C TYR A 240 22.36 -28.10 7.22
N ARG A 241 21.32 -27.80 8.02
CA ARG A 241 20.13 -28.66 8.10
C ARG A 241 19.36 -28.79 6.79
N LEU A 242 19.33 -27.75 5.96
CA LEU A 242 18.63 -27.80 4.67
C LEU A 242 19.44 -28.51 3.58
N ALA A 243 20.77 -28.45 3.64
CA ALA A 243 21.64 -29.01 2.60
C ALA A 243 22.14 -30.44 2.90
N THR A 244 22.03 -30.91 4.14
CA THR A 244 22.56 -32.22 4.57
C THR A 244 21.51 -33.18 5.12
N LYS A 245 20.23 -32.86 4.97
CA LYS A 245 19.13 -33.82 5.25
C LYS A 245 18.86 -34.72 4.06
#